data_AF-A0A1C3W119-F1
#
_entry.id   AF-A0A1C3W119-F1
#
_cell.length_a   1.000
_cell.length_b   1.000
_cell.length_c   1.000
_cell.angle_alpha   90.00
_cell.angle_beta   90.00
_cell.angle_gamma   90.00
#
_symmetry.space_group_name_H-M   'P 1'
#
loop_
_entity.id
_entity.type
_entity.pdbx_description
1 polymer ?
#
loop_
_entity_poly.entity_id
_entity_poly.type
_entity_poly.pdbx_seq_one_letter_code
_entity_poly.pdbx_strand_id
1 'polypeptide(L)'
;MQKHNRPTVADLLSLKGKRQLTMLRVTSLEEAEAAQRAGIDMLSVPPTLLGPAFREAAPSPFAIPGLEYGDYVSAEEYMREAFKALKAGGDAVYCAASLAIIRRMRDEGIPVCSHVGLIPSKATWTGGFRAVGKTSISAFEIWRQTKALEEAGAFAVEIEVVPGDIAAAISQRTSMLMISMGAGTGCDAQYLFADDVLGSNRGHRPRHAKVYRNFAAEFDRLQNERAAAFAEFADDVRSGAYPEKGHEVAIDRQELEAFLRLVAEQTL
;
A
#
# COMPACT_ATOMS: atom_id res chain seq x y z
N MET A 1 -12.44 23.60 11.33
CA MET A 1 -12.24 22.17 11.01
C MET A 1 -12.92 21.92 9.67
N GLN A 2 -12.19 21.62 8.60
CA GLN A 2 -12.83 21.30 7.31
C GLN A 2 -13.63 20.00 7.48
N LYS A 3 -14.91 20.05 7.13
CA LYS A 3 -15.79 18.88 7.14
C LYS A 3 -15.37 18.01 5.96
N HIS A 4 -14.77 16.86 6.22
CA HIS A 4 -14.44 15.89 5.18
C HIS A 4 -15.54 14.82 5.12
N ASN A 5 -15.82 14.29 3.92
CA ASN A 5 -16.82 13.24 3.71
C ASN A 5 -16.25 11.82 3.91
N ARG A 6 -15.05 11.69 4.49
CA ARG A 6 -14.46 10.38 4.81
C ARG A 6 -15.36 9.62 5.78
N PRO A 7 -15.60 8.31 5.56
CA PRO A 7 -16.33 7.49 6.51
C PRO A 7 -15.58 7.44 7.85
N THR A 8 -16.32 7.25 8.93
CA THR A 8 -15.76 7.01 10.27
C THR A 8 -15.74 5.52 10.57
N VAL A 9 -15.06 5.14 11.66
CA VAL A 9 -15.13 3.76 12.20
C VAL A 9 -16.59 3.35 12.45
N ALA A 10 -17.42 4.26 12.96
CA ALA A 10 -18.83 4.00 13.21
C ALA A 10 -19.61 3.74 11.90
N ASP A 11 -19.32 4.50 10.84
CA ASP A 11 -19.93 4.29 9.53
C ASP A 11 -19.57 2.90 8.98
N LEU A 12 -18.29 2.51 9.04
CA LEU A 12 -17.84 1.19 8.57
C LEU A 12 -18.48 0.05 9.37
N LEU A 13 -18.51 0.15 10.70
CA LEU A 13 -19.14 -0.85 11.57
C LEU A 13 -20.66 -0.93 11.32
N SER A 14 -21.32 0.19 10.98
CA SER A 14 -22.75 0.20 10.69
C SER A 14 -23.13 -0.58 9.42
N LEU A 15 -22.16 -0.80 8.53
CA LEU A 15 -22.30 -1.54 7.27
C LEU A 15 -22.00 -3.04 7.42
N LYS A 16 -21.44 -3.46 8.56
CA LYS A 16 -21.17 -4.87 8.88
C LYS A 16 -22.41 -5.73 8.65
N GLY A 17 -22.26 -6.83 7.89
CA GLY A 17 -23.36 -7.72 7.50
C GLY A 17 -24.43 -7.12 6.56
N LYS A 18 -24.31 -5.85 6.13
CA LYS A 18 -25.27 -5.19 5.22
C LYS A 18 -24.70 -4.96 3.83
N ARG A 19 -23.42 -4.59 3.73
CA ARG A 19 -22.71 -4.37 2.47
C ARG A 19 -21.27 -4.86 2.61
N GLN A 20 -20.80 -5.61 1.62
CA GLN A 20 -19.40 -5.97 1.56
C GLN A 20 -18.56 -4.78 1.04
N LEU A 21 -17.55 -4.41 1.79
CA LEU A 21 -16.63 -3.32 1.48
C LEU A 21 -15.45 -3.81 0.63
N THR A 22 -14.81 -2.86 -0.04
CA THR A 22 -13.62 -3.07 -0.87
C THR A 22 -12.40 -2.42 -0.24
N MET A 23 -11.27 -3.12 -0.27
CA MET A 23 -10.00 -2.61 0.23
C MET A 23 -8.87 -2.94 -0.73
N LEU A 24 -7.99 -1.96 -0.99
CA LEU A 24 -6.77 -2.15 -1.77
C LEU A 24 -5.53 -1.68 -1.00
N ARG A 25 -4.42 -2.40 -1.18
CA ARG A 25 -3.08 -1.92 -0.79
C ARG A 25 -2.58 -1.07 -1.94
N VAL A 26 -2.39 0.23 -1.73
CA VAL A 26 -1.83 1.15 -2.73
C VAL A 26 -0.52 1.74 -2.24
N THR A 27 0.44 1.94 -3.14
CA THR A 27 1.81 2.37 -2.81
C THR A 27 2.23 3.65 -3.52
N SER A 28 1.43 4.15 -4.46
CA SER A 28 1.65 5.41 -5.19
C SER A 28 0.43 6.33 -5.13
N LEU A 29 0.63 7.61 -5.47
CA LEU A 29 -0.46 8.59 -5.55
C LEU A 29 -1.39 8.29 -6.72
N GLU A 30 -0.84 7.80 -7.83
CA GLU A 30 -1.57 7.40 -9.02
C GLU A 30 -2.51 6.22 -8.73
N GLU A 31 -2.06 5.24 -7.94
CA GLU A 31 -2.90 4.15 -7.48
C GLU A 31 -3.99 4.62 -6.51
N ALA A 32 -3.66 5.52 -5.58
CA ALA A 32 -4.62 6.10 -4.65
C ALA A 32 -5.71 6.89 -5.40
N GLU A 33 -5.32 7.71 -6.37
CA GLU A 33 -6.24 8.44 -7.25
C GLU A 33 -7.10 7.49 -8.08
N ALA A 34 -6.52 6.43 -8.65
CA ALA A 34 -7.27 5.43 -9.39
C ALA A 34 -8.30 4.72 -8.50
N ALA A 35 -7.93 4.37 -7.26
CA ALA A 35 -8.82 3.74 -6.29
C ALA A 35 -9.96 4.68 -5.86
N GLN A 36 -9.67 5.97 -5.66
CA GLN A 36 -10.69 7.00 -5.43
C GLN A 36 -11.71 7.06 -6.58
N ARG A 37 -11.23 7.14 -7.84
CA ARG A 37 -12.10 7.20 -9.02
C ARG A 37 -12.95 5.94 -9.18
N ALA A 38 -12.41 4.79 -8.78
CA ALA A 38 -13.12 3.51 -8.82
C ALA A 38 -14.12 3.31 -7.66
N GLY A 39 -14.12 4.18 -6.65
CA GLY A 39 -14.99 4.06 -5.48
C GLY A 39 -14.58 2.97 -4.50
N ILE A 40 -13.27 2.71 -4.35
CA ILE A 40 -12.75 1.79 -3.33
C ILE A 40 -13.01 2.35 -1.94
N ASP A 41 -13.56 1.54 -1.03
CA ASP A 41 -14.02 1.99 0.29
C ASP A 41 -12.86 2.29 1.25
N MET A 42 -11.84 1.44 1.25
CA MET A 42 -10.71 1.51 2.19
C MET A 42 -9.37 1.32 1.48
N LEU A 43 -8.33 1.99 1.97
CA LEU A 43 -6.96 1.88 1.44
C LEU A 43 -5.99 1.49 2.54
N SER A 44 -5.24 0.41 2.32
CA SER A 44 -4.01 0.14 3.07
C SER A 44 -2.85 0.85 2.39
N VAL A 45 -2.14 1.71 3.12
CA VAL A 45 -1.10 2.60 2.57
C VAL A 45 0.19 2.50 3.37
N PRO A 46 1.38 2.71 2.78
CA PRO A 46 2.56 2.91 3.61
C PRO A 46 2.42 4.27 4.31
N PRO A 47 2.88 4.43 5.56
CA PRO A 47 2.82 5.72 6.25
C PRO A 47 3.49 6.86 5.47
N THR A 48 4.50 6.55 4.65
CA THR A 48 5.23 7.51 3.80
C THR A 48 4.41 8.08 2.65
N LEU A 49 3.31 7.43 2.23
CA LEU A 49 2.43 7.95 1.20
C LEU A 49 1.48 9.01 1.75
N LEU A 50 1.24 9.03 3.07
CA LEU A 50 0.31 9.99 3.69
C LEU A 50 0.82 11.43 3.60
N GLY A 51 -0.14 12.35 3.54
CA GLY A 51 0.10 13.78 3.51
C GLY A 51 -0.98 14.51 2.70
N PRO A 52 -0.82 15.83 2.50
CA PRO A 52 -1.76 16.62 1.72
C PRO A 52 -1.99 16.07 0.30
N ALA A 53 -0.92 15.68 -0.40
CA ALA A 53 -1.00 15.14 -1.76
C ALA A 53 -1.81 13.83 -1.83
N PHE A 54 -1.68 12.96 -0.83
CA PHE A 54 -2.51 11.75 -0.75
C PHE A 54 -3.98 12.08 -0.54
N ARG A 55 -4.30 13.05 0.33
CA ARG A 55 -5.69 13.46 0.55
C ARG A 55 -6.27 14.29 -0.59
N GLU A 56 -5.45 14.90 -1.43
CA GLU A 56 -5.87 15.49 -2.69
C GLU A 56 -6.19 14.40 -3.74
N ALA A 57 -5.32 13.39 -3.86
CA ALA A 57 -5.53 12.26 -4.78
C ALA A 57 -6.70 11.35 -4.37
N ALA A 58 -6.84 11.06 -3.07
CA ALA A 58 -7.83 10.16 -2.49
C ALA A 58 -8.55 10.77 -1.27
N PRO A 59 -9.42 11.78 -1.49
CA PRO A 59 -10.11 12.49 -0.41
C PRO A 59 -11.16 11.66 0.34
N SER A 60 -11.69 10.58 -0.25
CA SER A 60 -12.84 9.85 0.29
C SER A 60 -12.54 8.51 0.99
N PRO A 61 -11.69 7.61 0.45
CA PRO A 61 -11.45 6.30 1.06
C PRO A 61 -10.93 6.38 2.49
N PHE A 62 -11.34 5.41 3.30
CA PHE A 62 -10.83 5.23 4.65
C PHE A 62 -9.39 4.71 4.60
N ALA A 63 -8.41 5.51 5.03
CA ALA A 63 -7.00 5.17 4.92
C ALA A 63 -6.49 4.52 6.21
N ILE A 64 -5.91 3.33 6.07
CA ILE A 64 -5.32 2.51 7.13
C ILE A 64 -3.81 2.36 6.84
N PRO A 65 -2.97 3.31 7.27
CA PRO A 65 -1.52 3.16 7.23
C PRO A 65 -1.01 1.95 8.02
N GLY A 66 -0.09 1.19 7.43
CA GLY A 66 0.58 0.05 8.05
C GLY A 66 1.65 0.45 9.06
N LEU A 67 1.51 0.05 10.33
CA LEU A 67 2.61 0.05 11.30
C LEU A 67 3.23 -1.34 11.29
N GLU A 68 4.34 -1.48 10.56
CA GLU A 68 4.93 -2.78 10.28
C GLU A 68 5.47 -3.45 11.56
N TYR A 69 5.18 -4.75 11.68
CA TYR A 69 5.65 -5.54 12.81
C TYR A 69 7.16 -5.73 12.71
N GLY A 70 7.89 -5.28 13.74
CA GLY A 70 9.35 -5.37 13.81
C GLY A 70 10.06 -4.03 13.62
N ASP A 71 9.40 -3.05 12.99
CA ASP A 71 9.93 -1.68 12.88
C ASP A 71 9.85 -0.93 14.21
N TYR A 72 8.90 -1.33 15.06
CA TYR A 72 8.66 -0.78 16.39
C TYR A 72 8.65 -1.89 17.43
N VAL A 73 9.33 -1.66 18.55
CA VAL A 73 9.57 -2.66 19.59
C VAL A 73 8.85 -2.35 20.90
N SER A 74 8.36 -1.11 21.08
CA SER A 74 7.66 -0.67 22.29
C SER A 74 6.30 -0.05 22.01
N ALA A 75 5.39 -0.10 22.99
CA ALA A 75 4.08 0.53 22.86
C ALA A 75 4.17 2.05 22.60
N GLU A 76 5.20 2.72 23.13
CA GLU A 76 5.39 4.16 22.95
C GLU A 76 5.78 4.53 21.52
N GLU A 77 6.59 3.69 20.87
CA GLU A 77 6.92 3.84 19.45
C GLU A 77 5.66 3.64 18.59
N TYR A 78 4.91 2.56 18.80
CA TYR A 78 3.65 2.33 18.08
C TYR A 78 2.68 3.50 18.23
N MET A 79 2.49 4.02 19.46
CA MET A 79 1.62 5.19 19.67
C MET A 79 2.14 6.44 18.96
N ARG A 80 3.45 6.70 19.03
CA ARG A 80 4.07 7.86 18.38
C ARG A 80 3.85 7.83 16.87
N GLU A 81 4.09 6.69 16.25
CA GLU A 81 3.91 6.52 14.81
C GLU A 81 2.44 6.51 14.41
N ALA A 82 1.57 5.92 15.22
CA ALA A 82 0.13 6.01 14.99
C ALA A 82 -0.38 7.45 14.98
N PHE A 83 0.00 8.26 15.97
CA PHE A 83 -0.40 9.67 15.99
C PHE A 83 0.22 10.49 14.86
N LYS A 84 1.44 10.18 14.42
CA LYS A 84 2.03 10.79 13.23
C LYS A 84 1.19 10.45 11.99
N ALA A 85 0.83 9.19 11.81
CA ALA A 85 0.05 8.73 10.68
C ALA A 85 -1.35 9.36 10.65
N LEU A 86 -2.04 9.42 11.80
CA LEU A 86 -3.34 10.10 11.92
C LEU A 86 -3.24 11.60 11.58
N LYS A 87 -2.19 12.29 12.08
CA LYS A 87 -1.94 13.71 11.74
C LYS A 87 -1.59 13.93 10.27
N ALA A 88 -0.92 12.98 9.64
CA ALA A 88 -0.62 12.99 8.20
C ALA A 88 -1.84 12.66 7.33
N GLY A 89 -2.97 12.31 7.96
CA GLY A 89 -4.24 12.13 7.30
C GLY A 89 -4.76 10.70 7.30
N GLY A 90 -4.12 9.73 7.97
CA GLY A 90 -4.72 8.40 8.18
C GLY A 90 -6.02 8.48 9.01
N ASP A 91 -6.93 7.52 8.82
CA ASP A 91 -8.20 7.43 9.58
C ASP A 91 -8.14 6.37 10.70
N ALA A 92 -7.22 5.42 10.58
CA ALA A 92 -6.90 4.38 11.54
C ALA A 92 -5.43 3.97 11.37
N VAL A 93 -5.00 2.89 12.02
CA VAL A 93 -3.71 2.24 11.76
C VAL A 93 -3.87 0.73 11.69
N TYR A 94 -3.07 0.07 10.86
CA TYR A 94 -2.88 -1.37 10.93
C TYR A 94 -1.76 -1.70 11.93
N CYS A 95 -2.00 -2.65 12.83
CA CYS A 95 -1.01 -3.12 13.79
C CYS A 95 -1.26 -4.58 14.20
N ALA A 96 -0.28 -5.43 13.90
CA ALA A 96 -0.27 -6.84 14.28
C ALA A 96 0.63 -7.12 15.51
N ALA A 97 0.94 -6.12 16.33
CA ALA A 97 1.76 -6.26 17.52
C ALA A 97 1.01 -7.00 18.67
N SER A 98 1.55 -6.93 19.90
CA SER A 98 0.94 -7.62 21.03
C SER A 98 -0.41 -7.01 21.43
N LEU A 99 -1.27 -7.82 22.07
CA LEU A 99 -2.56 -7.35 22.61
C LEU A 99 -2.39 -6.20 23.60
N ALA A 100 -1.28 -6.17 24.34
CA ALA A 100 -0.96 -5.09 25.28
C ALA A 100 -0.72 -3.76 24.56
N ILE A 101 -0.02 -3.79 23.42
CA ILE A 101 0.19 -2.61 22.57
C ILE A 101 -1.13 -2.13 21.99
N ILE A 102 -1.97 -3.05 21.48
CA ILE A 102 -3.28 -2.71 20.92
C ILE A 102 -4.20 -2.07 21.97
N ARG A 103 -4.24 -2.64 23.19
CA ARG A 103 -4.99 -2.05 24.32
C ARG A 103 -4.51 -0.64 24.63
N ARG A 104 -3.20 -0.42 24.66
CA ARG A 104 -2.64 0.90 24.97
C ARG A 104 -2.95 1.93 23.89
N MET A 105 -2.95 1.54 22.61
CA MET A 105 -3.42 2.40 21.53
C MET A 105 -4.92 2.72 21.62
N ARG A 106 -5.75 1.72 21.95
CA ARG A 106 -7.19 1.91 22.21
C ARG A 106 -7.42 2.90 23.36
N ASP A 107 -6.67 2.79 24.46
CA ASP A 107 -6.82 3.66 25.62
C ASP A 107 -6.56 5.15 25.28
N GLU A 108 -5.75 5.40 24.25
CA GLU A 108 -5.49 6.73 23.68
C GLU A 108 -6.45 7.11 22.53
N GLY A 109 -7.49 6.29 22.27
CA GLY A 109 -8.51 6.54 21.26
C GLY A 109 -8.07 6.28 19.81
N ILE A 110 -6.98 5.54 19.59
CA ILE A 110 -6.47 5.22 18.26
C ILE A 110 -7.24 4.02 17.68
N PRO A 111 -7.91 4.14 16.51
CA PRO A 111 -8.56 3.02 15.87
C PRO A 111 -7.53 2.06 15.27
N VAL A 112 -7.58 0.79 15.65
CA VAL A 112 -6.65 -0.25 15.20
C VAL A 112 -7.35 -1.30 14.37
N CYS A 113 -6.85 -1.53 13.16
CA CYS A 113 -7.07 -2.74 12.38
C CYS A 113 -5.94 -3.74 12.71
N SER A 114 -6.26 -4.96 13.11
CA SER A 114 -5.26 -5.98 13.44
C SER A 114 -5.30 -7.14 12.44
N HIS A 115 -4.69 -8.28 12.77
CA HIS A 115 -4.55 -9.41 11.84
C HIS A 115 -4.62 -10.76 12.57
N VAL A 116 -5.37 -11.71 12.01
CA VAL A 116 -5.42 -13.14 12.40
C VAL A 116 -5.31 -14.07 11.20
N GLY A 117 -5.03 -15.35 11.44
CA GLY A 117 -4.78 -16.31 10.37
C GLY A 117 -3.30 -16.34 9.98
N LEU A 118 -3.00 -16.29 8.69
CA LEU A 118 -1.62 -16.18 8.20
C LEU A 118 -1.16 -14.72 8.29
N ILE A 119 -0.39 -14.36 9.32
CA ILE A 119 0.24 -13.03 9.40
C ILE A 119 1.62 -13.11 8.72
N PRO A 120 1.87 -12.42 7.58
CA PRO A 120 3.12 -12.56 6.81
C PRO A 120 4.40 -12.35 7.63
N SER A 121 4.42 -11.31 8.47
CA SER A 121 5.56 -11.00 9.35
C SER A 121 5.81 -12.03 10.45
N LYS A 122 4.87 -12.96 10.67
CA LYS A 122 4.93 -14.05 11.65
C LYS A 122 4.84 -15.43 10.99
N ALA A 123 5.09 -15.52 9.68
CA ALA A 123 4.91 -16.76 8.91
C ALA A 123 5.77 -17.94 9.41
N THR A 124 6.84 -17.70 10.17
CA THR A 124 7.64 -18.79 10.78
C THR A 124 6.82 -19.62 11.77
N TRP A 125 5.87 -19.01 12.48
CA TRP A 125 4.95 -19.69 13.40
C TRP A 125 3.95 -20.61 12.68
N THR A 126 3.71 -20.39 11.40
CA THR A 126 2.79 -21.16 10.56
C THR A 126 3.49 -22.10 9.58
N GLY A 127 4.82 -22.22 9.64
CA GLY A 127 5.61 -23.03 8.71
C GLY A 127 5.69 -22.44 7.30
N GLY A 128 5.73 -21.11 7.22
CA GLY A 128 5.73 -20.31 5.99
C GLY A 128 4.34 -19.83 5.60
N PHE A 129 4.23 -19.38 4.34
CA PHE A 129 2.99 -18.88 3.72
C PHE A 129 2.02 -20.03 3.41
N ARG A 130 1.33 -20.53 4.45
CA ARG A 130 0.43 -21.68 4.37
C ARG A 130 -0.95 -21.34 4.90
N ALA A 131 -1.95 -22.02 4.36
CA ALA A 131 -3.30 -21.96 4.89
C ALA A 131 -3.37 -22.53 6.32
N VAL A 132 -4.00 -21.78 7.21
CA VAL A 132 -4.26 -22.14 8.62
C VAL A 132 -5.76 -22.32 8.85
N GLY A 133 -6.17 -22.85 10.02
CA GLY A 133 -7.59 -23.05 10.32
C GLY A 133 -8.26 -24.24 9.62
N LYS A 134 -7.46 -25.17 9.05
CA LYS A 134 -7.97 -26.36 8.33
C LYS A 134 -8.45 -27.50 9.23
N THR A 135 -8.21 -27.39 10.53
CA THR A 135 -8.69 -28.35 11.55
C THR A 135 -9.50 -27.59 12.60
N SER A 136 -10.42 -28.26 13.28
CA SER A 136 -11.24 -27.64 14.33
C SER A 136 -10.40 -26.94 15.40
N ILE A 137 -9.29 -27.55 15.83
CA ILE A 137 -8.36 -26.97 16.82
C ILE A 137 -7.72 -25.69 16.28
N SER A 138 -7.16 -25.72 15.06
CA SER A 138 -6.53 -24.53 14.47
C SER A 138 -7.53 -23.41 14.17
N ALA A 139 -8.76 -23.76 13.76
CA ALA A 139 -9.83 -22.79 13.55
C ALA A 139 -10.29 -22.16 14.87
N PHE A 140 -10.38 -22.96 15.94
CA PHE A 140 -10.71 -22.45 17.27
C PHE A 140 -9.65 -21.50 17.81
N GLU A 141 -8.37 -21.74 17.50
CA GLU A 141 -7.30 -20.81 17.89
C GLU A 141 -7.43 -19.46 17.16
N ILE A 142 -7.76 -19.45 15.87
CA ILE A 142 -8.05 -18.20 15.13
C ILE A 142 -9.24 -17.46 15.75
N TRP A 143 -10.29 -18.18 16.14
CA TRP A 143 -11.41 -17.60 16.87
C TRP A 143 -10.96 -16.96 18.20
N ARG A 144 -10.16 -17.66 19.01
CA ARG A 144 -9.62 -17.13 20.27
C ARG A 144 -8.78 -15.87 20.04
N GLN A 145 -7.92 -15.87 19.05
CA GLN A 145 -7.12 -14.69 18.66
C GLN A 145 -8.02 -13.52 18.26
N THR A 146 -9.06 -13.80 17.46
CA THR A 146 -10.05 -12.78 17.05
C THR A 146 -10.75 -12.17 18.27
N LYS A 147 -11.22 -12.99 19.21
CA LYS A 147 -11.85 -12.51 20.45
C LYS A 147 -10.89 -11.73 21.33
N ALA A 148 -9.63 -12.16 21.42
CA ALA A 148 -8.63 -11.47 22.21
C ALA A 148 -8.29 -10.08 21.62
N LEU A 149 -8.33 -9.94 20.30
CA LEU A 149 -8.19 -8.65 19.61
C LEU A 149 -9.40 -7.74 19.80
N GLU A 150 -10.60 -8.32 19.75
CA GLU A 150 -11.85 -7.60 20.06
C GLU A 150 -11.82 -7.06 21.51
N GLU A 151 -11.43 -7.88 22.48
CA GLU A 151 -11.23 -7.47 23.88
C GLU A 151 -10.11 -6.43 24.04
N ALA A 152 -9.09 -6.48 23.18
CA ALA A 152 -8.04 -5.47 23.14
C ALA A 152 -8.53 -4.12 22.56
N GLY A 153 -9.65 -4.12 21.84
CA GLY A 153 -10.28 -2.93 21.25
C GLY A 153 -9.87 -2.64 19.81
N ALA A 154 -9.39 -3.64 19.07
CA ALA A 154 -9.35 -3.52 17.61
C ALA A 154 -10.79 -3.33 17.08
N PHE A 155 -10.97 -2.43 16.11
CA PHE A 155 -12.29 -2.24 15.48
C PHE A 155 -12.46 -3.10 14.22
N ALA A 156 -11.35 -3.49 13.62
CA ALA A 156 -11.28 -4.32 12.43
C ALA A 156 -10.16 -5.35 12.54
N VAL A 157 -10.28 -6.43 11.80
CA VAL A 157 -9.23 -7.44 11.72
C VAL A 157 -9.16 -8.05 10.32
N GLU A 158 -7.96 -8.10 9.76
CA GLU A 158 -7.65 -8.88 8.59
C GLU A 158 -7.64 -10.37 8.96
N ILE A 159 -8.29 -11.19 8.13
CA ILE A 159 -8.27 -12.65 8.24
C ILE A 159 -7.71 -13.24 6.94
N GLU A 160 -6.48 -13.75 7.02
CA GLU A 160 -5.69 -14.13 5.85
C GLU A 160 -5.53 -15.66 5.72
N VAL A 161 -5.83 -16.18 4.51
CA VAL A 161 -5.66 -17.60 4.10
C VAL A 161 -6.24 -18.60 5.13
N VAL A 162 -7.50 -18.37 5.50
CA VAL A 162 -8.33 -19.23 6.36
C VAL A 162 -9.47 -19.85 5.52
N PRO A 163 -9.96 -21.08 5.77
CA PRO A 163 -11.15 -21.60 5.09
C PRO A 163 -12.35 -20.64 5.18
N GLY A 164 -13.05 -20.47 4.05
CA GLY A 164 -14.12 -19.47 3.93
C GLY A 164 -15.25 -19.65 4.94
N ASP A 165 -15.69 -20.88 5.18
CA ASP A 165 -16.77 -21.17 6.14
C ASP A 165 -16.37 -20.82 7.59
N ILE A 166 -15.09 -20.99 7.94
CA ILE A 166 -14.56 -20.60 9.25
C ILE A 166 -14.55 -19.08 9.37
N ALA A 167 -14.02 -18.37 8.36
CA ALA A 167 -13.98 -16.92 8.36
C ALA A 167 -15.39 -16.29 8.40
N ALA A 168 -16.35 -16.87 7.67
CA ALA A 168 -17.75 -16.47 7.70
C ALA A 168 -18.36 -16.66 9.10
N ALA A 169 -18.12 -17.83 9.72
CA ALA A 169 -18.64 -18.12 11.06
C ALA A 169 -18.06 -17.17 12.13
N ILE A 170 -16.78 -16.83 12.02
CA ILE A 170 -16.12 -15.84 12.89
C ILE A 170 -16.73 -14.45 12.67
N SER A 171 -16.86 -14.02 11.41
CA SER A 171 -17.41 -12.71 11.04
C SER A 171 -18.79 -12.45 11.62
N GLN A 172 -19.66 -13.46 11.62
CA GLN A 172 -21.00 -13.38 12.19
C GLN A 172 -21.03 -13.27 13.73
N ARG A 173 -19.92 -13.57 14.42
CA ARG A 173 -19.87 -13.72 15.89
C ARG A 173 -18.98 -12.70 16.60
N THR A 174 -18.23 -11.88 15.84
CA THR A 174 -17.48 -10.74 16.39
C THR A 174 -18.20 -9.44 16.07
N SER A 175 -18.01 -8.41 16.89
CA SER A 175 -18.45 -7.05 16.60
C SER A 175 -17.52 -6.29 15.67
N MET A 176 -16.27 -6.77 15.49
CA MET A 176 -15.28 -6.15 14.61
C MET A 176 -15.64 -6.29 13.13
N LEU A 177 -15.17 -5.35 12.31
CA LEU A 177 -15.18 -5.48 10.85
C LEU A 177 -14.16 -6.56 10.42
N MET A 178 -14.62 -7.65 9.82
CA MET A 178 -13.72 -8.69 9.30
C MET A 178 -13.32 -8.37 7.85
N ILE A 179 -12.02 -8.36 7.57
CA ILE A 179 -11.47 -8.06 6.25
C ILE A 179 -10.82 -9.34 5.70
N SER A 180 -11.41 -9.93 4.67
CA SER A 180 -10.92 -11.19 4.08
C SER A 180 -9.78 -10.92 3.11
N MET A 181 -8.68 -11.65 3.29
CA MET A 181 -7.61 -11.78 2.30
C MET A 181 -7.38 -13.26 1.99
N GLY A 182 -8.08 -13.75 0.97
CA GLY A 182 -8.09 -15.18 0.65
C GLY A 182 -8.79 -16.06 1.69
N ALA A 183 -9.75 -15.49 2.43
CA ALA A 183 -10.58 -16.18 3.41
C ALA A 183 -12.07 -16.26 2.99
N GLY A 184 -12.33 -16.27 1.69
CA GLY A 184 -13.69 -16.37 1.13
C GLY A 184 -14.51 -15.08 1.24
N THR A 185 -15.78 -15.17 0.87
CA THR A 185 -16.70 -14.02 0.72
C THR A 185 -17.56 -13.74 1.95
N GLY A 186 -17.42 -14.51 3.03
CA GLY A 186 -18.27 -14.39 4.22
C GLY A 186 -17.88 -13.29 5.21
N CYS A 187 -16.82 -12.53 4.92
CA CYS A 187 -16.38 -11.38 5.72
C CYS A 187 -17.00 -10.06 5.22
N ASP A 188 -16.81 -9.00 6.00
CA ASP A 188 -17.42 -7.68 5.74
C ASP A 188 -16.68 -6.87 4.67
N ALA A 189 -15.41 -7.19 4.42
CA ALA A 189 -14.63 -6.58 3.35
C ALA A 189 -13.79 -7.61 2.59
N GLN A 190 -13.41 -7.27 1.36
CA GLN A 190 -12.43 -8.01 0.55
C GLN A 190 -11.20 -7.15 0.32
N TYR A 191 -10.02 -7.73 0.52
CA TYR A 191 -8.74 -7.05 0.45
C TYR A 191 -7.79 -7.74 -0.54
N LEU A 192 -7.18 -6.95 -1.41
CA LEU A 192 -6.09 -7.37 -2.30
C LEU A 192 -5.03 -6.27 -2.44
N PHE A 193 -3.85 -6.65 -2.92
CA PHE A 193 -2.81 -5.70 -3.32
C PHE A 193 -3.15 -5.08 -4.68
N ALA A 194 -2.94 -3.77 -4.85
CA ALA A 194 -3.14 -3.12 -6.14
C ALA A 194 -2.28 -3.78 -7.22
N ASP A 195 -1.04 -4.18 -6.90
CA ASP A 195 -0.14 -4.85 -7.83
C ASP A 195 -0.69 -6.17 -8.38
N ASP A 196 -1.43 -6.92 -7.56
CA ASP A 196 -2.08 -8.15 -7.99
C ASP A 196 -3.25 -7.87 -8.93
N VAL A 197 -4.05 -6.85 -8.61
CA VAL A 197 -5.23 -6.43 -9.37
C VAL A 197 -4.82 -5.84 -10.73
N LEU A 198 -3.81 -4.96 -10.73
CA LEU A 198 -3.24 -4.32 -11.92
C LEU A 198 -2.33 -5.27 -12.72
N GLY A 199 -1.86 -6.32 -12.06
CA GLY A 199 -0.96 -7.31 -12.62
C GLY A 199 0.41 -6.78 -12.96
N SER A 200 0.94 -5.87 -12.15
CA SER A 200 2.33 -5.39 -12.18
C SER A 200 3.31 -6.41 -11.58
N ASN A 201 2.87 -7.26 -10.65
CA ASN A 201 3.70 -8.28 -10.03
C ASN A 201 4.33 -9.25 -11.05
N ARG A 202 5.63 -9.51 -10.88
CA ARG A 202 6.41 -10.47 -11.67
C ARG A 202 6.62 -11.76 -10.87
N GLY A 203 6.51 -12.90 -11.57
CA GLY A 203 6.72 -14.21 -10.95
C GLY A 203 5.50 -14.75 -10.21
N HIS A 204 5.67 -15.11 -8.93
CA HIS A 204 4.64 -15.78 -8.14
C HIS A 204 3.51 -14.82 -7.78
N ARG A 205 2.26 -15.27 -8.00
CA ARG A 205 1.06 -14.57 -7.56
C ARG A 205 0.33 -15.41 -6.51
N PRO A 206 -0.13 -14.82 -5.40
CA PRO A 206 -0.90 -15.54 -4.41
C PRO A 206 -2.14 -16.17 -5.05
N ARG A 207 -2.44 -17.43 -4.72
CA ARG A 207 -3.58 -18.18 -5.30
C ARG A 207 -4.94 -17.50 -5.12
N HIS A 208 -5.07 -16.64 -4.12
CA HIS A 208 -6.31 -15.96 -3.76
C HIS A 208 -6.47 -14.61 -4.45
N ALA A 209 -5.42 -14.13 -5.13
CA ALA A 209 -5.46 -12.90 -5.90
C ALA A 209 -6.14 -13.10 -7.25
N LYS A 210 -6.77 -12.04 -7.75
CA LYS A 210 -7.36 -12.00 -9.10
C LYS A 210 -6.80 -10.84 -9.88
N VAL A 211 -6.35 -11.14 -11.09
CA VAL A 211 -5.72 -10.20 -12.01
C VAL A 211 -6.78 -9.61 -12.94
N TYR A 212 -6.82 -8.30 -13.05
CA TYR A 212 -7.77 -7.60 -13.91
C TYR A 212 -7.10 -6.90 -15.09
N ARG A 213 -5.79 -6.60 -15.00
CA ARG A 213 -4.99 -5.98 -16.06
C ARG A 213 -3.59 -6.60 -16.13
N ASN A 214 -2.82 -6.25 -17.15
CA ASN A 214 -1.45 -6.73 -17.35
C ASN A 214 -0.48 -5.54 -17.43
N PHE A 215 -0.28 -4.86 -16.31
CA PHE A 215 0.63 -3.72 -16.24
C PHE A 215 2.10 -4.13 -16.44
N ALA A 216 2.46 -5.37 -16.08
CA ALA A 216 3.80 -5.88 -16.35
C ALA A 216 4.16 -5.81 -17.85
N ALA A 217 3.24 -6.20 -18.74
CA ALA A 217 3.46 -6.10 -20.18
C ALA A 217 3.57 -4.64 -20.67
N GLU A 218 2.79 -3.72 -20.11
CA GLU A 218 2.92 -2.29 -20.44
C GLU A 218 4.25 -1.71 -19.95
N PHE A 219 4.71 -2.10 -18.77
CA PHE A 219 6.01 -1.70 -18.28
C PHE A 219 7.15 -2.28 -19.12
N ASP A 220 7.04 -3.53 -19.58
CA ASP A 220 8.01 -4.14 -20.50
C ASP A 220 8.05 -3.40 -21.83
N ARG A 221 6.88 -3.08 -22.39
CA ARG A 221 6.76 -2.28 -23.61
C ARG A 221 7.44 -0.93 -23.43
N LEU A 222 7.08 -0.17 -22.38
CA LEU A 222 7.68 1.14 -22.09
C LEU A 222 9.19 1.05 -21.82
N GLN A 223 9.66 -0.03 -21.21
CA GLN A 223 11.09 -0.21 -20.96
C GLN A 223 11.87 -0.46 -22.26
N ASN A 224 11.28 -1.19 -23.20
CA ASN A 224 11.87 -1.36 -24.53
C ASN A 224 11.90 -0.04 -25.29
N GLU A 225 10.83 0.76 -25.23
CA GLU A 225 10.81 2.10 -25.85
C GLU A 225 11.88 3.03 -25.26
N ARG A 226 12.09 3.00 -23.94
CA ARG A 226 13.19 3.76 -23.30
C ARG A 226 14.55 3.32 -23.82
N ALA A 227 14.78 2.01 -23.92
CA ALA A 227 16.04 1.47 -24.42
C ALA A 227 16.27 1.83 -25.89
N ALA A 228 15.23 1.76 -26.72
CA ALA A 228 15.28 2.14 -28.12
C ALA A 228 15.61 3.63 -28.28
N ALA A 229 14.88 4.52 -27.61
CA ALA A 229 15.14 5.96 -27.66
C ALA A 229 16.56 6.32 -27.19
N PHE A 230 17.08 5.64 -26.17
CA PHE A 230 18.46 5.86 -25.71
C PHE A 230 19.50 5.33 -26.70
N ALA A 231 19.21 4.24 -27.41
CA ALA A 231 20.08 3.70 -28.45
C ALA A 231 20.12 4.64 -29.67
N GLU A 232 18.97 5.14 -30.11
CA GLU A 232 18.84 6.13 -31.19
C GLU A 232 19.66 7.38 -30.86
N PHE A 233 19.47 7.95 -29.67
CA PHE A 233 20.26 9.09 -29.21
C PHE A 233 21.78 8.80 -29.19
N ALA A 234 22.17 7.62 -28.72
CA ALA A 234 23.58 7.24 -28.69
C ALA A 234 24.17 7.10 -30.10
N ASP A 235 23.41 6.61 -31.08
CA ASP A 235 23.83 6.48 -32.46
C ASP A 235 23.90 7.85 -33.17
N ASP A 236 22.98 8.76 -32.86
CA ASP A 236 23.06 10.14 -33.33
C ASP A 236 24.33 10.83 -32.84
N VAL A 237 24.70 10.66 -31.57
CA VAL A 237 25.94 11.21 -31.01
C VAL A 237 27.18 10.59 -31.66
N ARG A 238 27.20 9.26 -31.84
CA ARG A 238 28.36 8.54 -32.43
C ARG A 238 28.58 8.89 -33.90
N SER A 239 27.49 9.10 -34.64
CA SER A 239 27.54 9.49 -36.05
C SER A 239 27.80 10.98 -36.26
N GLY A 240 27.65 11.80 -35.20
CA GLY A 240 27.67 13.25 -35.29
C GLY A 240 26.38 13.86 -35.87
N ALA A 241 25.29 13.07 -35.98
CA ALA A 241 23.97 13.58 -36.35
C ALA A 241 23.36 14.46 -35.23
N TYR A 242 23.69 14.16 -33.97
CA TYR A 242 23.39 15.03 -32.83
C TYR A 242 24.68 15.55 -32.17
N PRO A 243 24.75 16.85 -31.81
CA PRO A 243 23.73 17.87 -32.05
C PRO A 243 23.61 18.30 -33.52
N GLU A 244 22.38 18.52 -34.00
CA GLU A 244 22.13 19.30 -35.22
C GLU A 244 22.41 20.80 -35.02
N LYS A 245 22.56 21.55 -36.11
CA LYS A 245 22.77 23.02 -36.09
C LYS A 245 21.74 23.79 -35.24
N GLY A 246 20.50 23.32 -35.17
CA GLY A 246 19.45 23.97 -34.37
C GLY A 246 19.66 23.85 -32.86
N HIS A 247 20.48 22.89 -32.43
CA HIS A 247 20.87 22.69 -31.03
C HIS A 247 22.17 23.41 -30.68
N GLU A 248 22.93 23.86 -31.68
CA GLU A 248 24.20 24.55 -31.49
C GLU A 248 24.00 26.04 -31.18
N VAL A 249 24.83 26.57 -30.29
CA VAL A 249 24.92 28.02 -30.05
C VAL A 249 26.10 28.55 -30.86
N ALA A 250 25.83 29.45 -31.79
CA ALA A 250 26.86 30.08 -32.60
C ALA A 250 27.62 31.17 -31.83
N ILE A 251 28.88 31.37 -32.18
CA ILE A 251 29.70 32.52 -31.78
C ILE A 251 30.04 33.34 -33.04
N ASP A 252 30.10 34.66 -32.92
CA ASP A 252 30.63 35.49 -33.99
C ASP A 252 32.09 35.12 -34.27
N ARG A 253 32.47 35.09 -35.54
CA ARG A 253 33.81 34.67 -35.96
C ARG A 253 34.91 35.54 -35.35
N GLN A 254 34.69 36.85 -35.23
CA GLN A 254 35.68 37.77 -34.68
C GLN A 254 35.92 37.51 -33.19
N GLU A 255 34.85 37.22 -32.45
CA GLU A 255 34.92 36.86 -31.03
C GLU A 255 35.63 35.51 -30.83
N LEU A 256 35.40 34.53 -31.70
CA LEU A 256 36.13 33.26 -31.66
C LEU A 256 37.64 33.46 -31.90
N GLU A 257 38.02 34.27 -32.89
CA GLU A 257 39.43 34.58 -33.19
C GLU A 257 40.11 35.37 -32.07
N ALA A 258 39.37 36.27 -31.39
CA ALA A 258 39.86 36.96 -30.19
C ALA A 258 40.09 35.98 -29.03
N PHE A 259 39.14 35.08 -28.76
CA PHE A 259 39.28 34.04 -27.73
C PHE A 259 40.51 33.16 -27.95
N LEU A 260 40.73 32.67 -29.18
CA LEU A 260 41.87 31.80 -29.49
C LEU A 260 43.24 32.50 -29.28
N ARG A 261 43.34 33.81 -29.53
CA ARG A 261 44.55 34.59 -29.23
C ARG A 261 44.83 34.67 -27.73
N LEU A 262 43.80 34.98 -26.94
CA LEU A 262 43.91 35.05 -25.47
C LEU A 262 44.38 33.70 -24.87
N VAL A 263 43.90 32.56 -25.40
CA VAL A 263 44.33 31.23 -24.95
C VAL A 263 45.82 30.98 -25.27
N ALA A 264 46.26 31.35 -26.47
CA ALA A 264 47.66 31.15 -26.89
C ALA A 264 48.64 31.98 -26.06
N GLU A 265 48.28 33.22 -25.72
CA GLU A 265 49.11 34.13 -24.92
C GLU A 265 49.27 33.70 -23.45
N GLN A 266 48.34 32.89 -22.91
CA GLN A 266 48.42 32.35 -21.54
C GLN A 266 49.15 31.00 -21.43
N THR A 267 49.44 30.35 -22.57
CA THR A 267 50.12 29.04 -22.60
C THR A 267 51.65 29.17 -22.82
N LEU A 268 52.17 30.41 -22.78
CA LEU A 268 53.60 30.77 -22.85
C LEU A 268 54.09 31.23 -21.47
#